data_AF-A0A2V8GZP4-F1
#
_entry.id   AF-A0A2V8GZP4-F1
#
_cell.length_a   1.000
_cell.length_b   1.000
_cell.length_c   1.000
_cell.angle_alpha   90.00
_cell.angle_beta   90.00
_cell.angle_gamma   90.00
#
_symmetry.space_group_name_H-M   'P 1'
#
loop_
_entity.id
_entity.type
_entity.pdbx_description
1 polymer ?
#
loop_
_entity_poly.entity_id
_entity_poly.type
_entity_poly.pdbx_seq_one_letter_code
_entity_poly.pdbx_strand_id
1 'polypeptide(L)'
;MLIASLLLLLFLTSNTRADAALWGLAILLAILDAGIFIEGAAGGLPRVSIAGGALSWVVLAVWWQRAAAVVGLLPSLMFLAGLTLLMLIGHAWCYRHTRASASGAGAGFRQGTYLALIGHLFLFYIAADRSWSLPPWPLFGTLAVLMLAFSASSLAVHMSELHASSTIAASVIVFIWAQVAGVTWSPTMVGAGEAVAAYALFWILLTRSRGTGIAAIAALFVAELTLIDASAAMSTVPVALLSATHAANIALILALAWIYERTWVAPAAVLPAALAAYMWRTQAHTSPADWSSLLMLASAIYAVFIAYPFVLGSRARESRDPFIASIAGSAFFFFAARAALRQGMLDGYIGAIPVFEAAVMALTLRQLLRLEPAGKRDLGRLALVAASALAFATVAIPLQLSHQWLTIGWALEGAALAWTYRRIPHKGLLYWGVTLLGVVFVRLALNPSVFVYQPRGGRILNWYLYAYFICAAAMFLAAWWYSKTNDQLLEQLPSATALLSTGGVILLFILL
;
A
#
# COMPACT_ATOMS: atom_id res chain seq x y z
N MET A 1 36.91 4.28 -31.82
CA MET A 1 36.25 4.39 -33.14
C MET A 1 34.76 4.05 -33.06
N LEU A 2 34.37 2.94 -32.42
CA LEU A 2 32.94 2.53 -32.31
C LEU A 2 32.01 3.60 -31.71
N ILE A 3 32.42 4.31 -30.65
CA ILE A 3 31.63 5.42 -30.09
C ILE A 3 31.42 6.55 -31.11
N ALA A 4 32.45 6.88 -31.90
CA ALA A 4 32.32 7.89 -32.95
C ALA A 4 31.36 7.41 -34.07
N SER A 5 31.35 6.12 -34.38
CA SER A 5 30.40 5.51 -35.31
C SER A 5 28.95 5.58 -34.79
N LEU A 6 28.73 5.38 -33.49
CA LEU A 6 27.41 5.58 -32.87
C LEU A 6 26.97 7.06 -32.91
N LEU A 7 27.89 8.00 -32.68
CA LEU A 7 27.59 9.43 -32.82
C LEU A 7 27.24 9.80 -34.26
N LEU A 8 27.91 9.20 -35.24
CA LEU A 8 27.59 9.38 -36.65
C LEU A 8 26.22 8.77 -37.00
N LEU A 9 25.90 7.60 -36.43
CA LEU A 9 24.57 6.99 -36.56
C LEU A 9 23.47 7.87 -35.95
N LEU A 10 23.73 8.48 -34.79
CA LEU A 10 22.83 9.47 -34.18
C LEU A 10 22.60 10.68 -35.09
N PHE A 11 23.66 11.18 -35.74
CA PHE A 11 23.54 12.25 -36.72
C PHE A 11 22.70 11.83 -37.94
N LEU A 12 22.93 10.62 -38.48
CA LEU A 12 22.18 10.12 -39.63
C LEU A 12 20.69 9.88 -39.31
N THR A 13 20.39 9.36 -38.13
CA THR A 13 19.00 9.14 -37.66
C THR A 13 18.25 10.44 -37.39
N SER A 14 18.96 11.57 -37.23
CA SER A 14 18.36 12.89 -37.11
C SER A 14 17.85 13.50 -38.43
N ASN A 15 18.06 12.83 -39.58
CA ASN A 15 17.72 13.36 -40.91
C ASN A 15 16.49 12.66 -41.54
N THR A 16 15.67 13.37 -42.32
CA THR A 16 14.33 12.93 -42.78
C THR A 16 14.29 11.74 -43.75
N ARG A 17 15.43 11.28 -44.26
CA ARG A 17 15.52 10.13 -45.17
C ARG A 17 15.74 8.78 -44.46
N ALA A 18 15.91 8.79 -43.14
CA ALA A 18 16.23 7.59 -42.34
C ALA A 18 15.01 6.67 -42.12
N ASP A 19 13.79 7.16 -42.31
CA ASP A 19 12.55 6.44 -41.96
C ASP A 19 12.31 5.19 -42.81
N ALA A 20 12.85 5.15 -44.04
CA ALA A 20 12.72 4.02 -44.97
C ALA A 20 13.72 2.86 -44.72
N ALA A 21 14.71 3.04 -43.83
CA ALA A 21 15.82 2.10 -43.63
C ALA A 21 15.87 1.52 -42.20
N LEU A 22 14.71 1.34 -41.54
CA LEU A 22 14.61 0.83 -40.16
C LEU A 22 15.51 -0.37 -39.91
N TRP A 23 15.38 -1.41 -40.72
CA TRP A 23 16.12 -2.66 -40.53
C TRP A 23 17.62 -2.50 -40.76
N GLY A 24 18.02 -1.65 -41.72
CA GLY A 24 19.44 -1.38 -41.98
C GLY A 24 20.11 -0.68 -40.81
N LEU A 25 19.46 0.36 -40.26
CA LEU A 25 19.96 1.09 -39.09
C LEU A 25 19.93 0.23 -37.82
N ALA A 26 18.89 -0.58 -37.66
CA ALA A 26 18.76 -1.51 -36.54
C ALA A 26 19.88 -2.56 -36.53
N ILE A 27 20.16 -3.19 -37.68
CA ILE A 27 21.25 -4.16 -37.83
C ILE A 27 22.59 -3.47 -37.60
N LEU A 28 22.79 -2.27 -38.15
CA LEU A 28 24.04 -1.53 -37.95
C LEU A 28 24.25 -1.18 -36.47
N LEU A 29 23.21 -0.76 -35.76
CA LEU A 29 23.28 -0.49 -34.32
C LEU A 29 23.65 -1.76 -33.54
N ALA A 30 23.01 -2.89 -33.85
CA ALA A 30 23.32 -4.17 -33.22
C ALA A 30 24.77 -4.63 -33.46
N ILE A 31 25.31 -4.43 -34.67
CA ILE A 31 26.71 -4.74 -34.97
C ILE A 31 27.66 -3.84 -34.17
N LEU A 32 27.37 -2.54 -34.08
CA LEU A 32 28.18 -1.60 -33.31
C LEU A 32 28.18 -1.95 -31.82
N ASP A 33 27.02 -2.26 -31.26
CA ASP A 33 26.89 -2.68 -29.86
C ASP A 33 27.66 -3.98 -29.58
N ALA A 34 27.55 -4.97 -30.47
CA ALA A 34 28.31 -6.21 -30.36
C ALA A 34 29.83 -5.95 -30.36
N GLY A 35 30.32 -5.07 -31.24
CA GLY A 35 31.71 -4.64 -31.26
C GLY A 35 32.13 -3.97 -29.94
N ILE A 36 31.29 -3.10 -29.38
CA ILE A 36 31.56 -2.40 -28.12
C ILE A 36 31.64 -3.36 -26.94
N PHE A 37 30.81 -4.41 -26.92
CA PHE A 37 30.88 -5.45 -25.89
C PHE A 37 32.15 -6.30 -26.03
N ILE A 38 32.52 -6.70 -27.25
CA ILE A 38 33.74 -7.49 -27.52
C ILE A 38 34.99 -6.70 -27.12
N GLU A 39 35.14 -5.46 -27.61
CA GLU A 39 36.28 -4.60 -27.27
C GLU A 39 36.30 -4.26 -25.77
N GLY A 40 35.13 -3.97 -25.20
CA GLY A 40 34.98 -3.67 -23.77
C GLY A 40 35.42 -4.84 -22.90
N ALA A 41 35.00 -6.07 -23.22
CA ALA A 41 35.39 -7.27 -22.50
C ALA A 41 36.89 -7.56 -22.62
N ALA A 42 37.44 -7.47 -23.84
CA ALA A 42 38.87 -7.71 -24.11
C ALA A 42 39.76 -6.70 -23.37
N GLY A 43 39.35 -5.44 -23.30
CA GLY A 43 40.07 -4.38 -22.60
C GLY A 43 39.77 -4.27 -21.10
N GLY A 44 38.77 -4.99 -20.57
CA GLY A 44 38.31 -4.83 -19.19
C GLY A 44 37.75 -3.42 -18.90
N LEU A 45 37.08 -2.79 -19.88
CA LEU A 45 36.63 -1.40 -19.84
C LEU A 45 35.09 -1.28 -19.71
N PRO A 46 34.49 -1.56 -18.54
CA PRO A 46 33.03 -1.57 -18.38
C PRO A 46 32.39 -0.20 -18.63
N ARG A 47 33.10 0.90 -18.32
CA ARG A 47 32.61 2.27 -18.58
C ARG A 47 32.41 2.54 -20.06
N VAL A 48 33.23 1.96 -20.93
CA VAL A 48 33.11 2.13 -22.39
C VAL A 48 31.87 1.41 -22.90
N SER A 49 31.61 0.18 -22.44
CA SER A 49 30.39 -0.54 -22.82
C SER A 49 29.13 0.13 -22.30
N ILE A 50 29.14 0.67 -21.08
CA ILE A 50 28.02 1.44 -20.53
C ILE A 50 27.78 2.70 -21.35
N ALA A 51 28.83 3.47 -21.67
CA ALA A 51 28.70 4.70 -22.45
C ALA A 51 28.21 4.44 -23.88
N GLY A 52 28.77 3.42 -24.55
CA GLY A 52 28.34 3.00 -25.87
C GLY A 52 26.88 2.58 -25.89
N GLY A 53 26.50 1.69 -24.98
CA GLY A 53 25.12 1.26 -24.88
C GLY A 53 24.14 2.38 -24.49
N ALA A 54 24.56 3.35 -23.67
CA ALA A 54 23.72 4.49 -23.33
C ALA A 54 23.47 5.37 -24.57
N LEU A 55 24.49 5.53 -25.41
CA LEU A 55 24.36 6.21 -26.69
C LEU A 55 23.44 5.46 -27.65
N SER A 56 23.46 4.13 -27.68
CA SER A 56 22.53 3.30 -28.46
C SER A 56 21.07 3.49 -28.04
N TRP A 57 20.81 3.65 -26.75
CA TRP A 57 19.48 4.05 -26.26
C TRP A 57 19.07 5.45 -26.70
N VAL A 58 20.00 6.42 -26.73
CA VAL A 58 19.73 7.77 -27.24
C VAL A 58 19.40 7.75 -28.72
N VAL A 59 20.12 6.95 -29.52
CA VAL A 59 19.82 6.73 -30.94
C VAL A 59 18.39 6.20 -31.10
N LEU A 60 18.02 5.17 -30.33
CA LEU A 60 16.66 4.64 -30.35
C LEU A 60 15.62 5.70 -29.96
N ALA A 61 15.89 6.52 -28.93
CA ALA A 61 14.95 7.55 -28.46
C ALA A 61 14.68 8.64 -29.50
N VAL A 62 15.73 9.14 -30.16
CA VAL A 62 15.60 10.14 -31.24
C VAL A 62 14.84 9.57 -32.42
N TRP A 63 15.13 8.31 -32.76
CA TRP A 63 14.49 7.62 -33.86
C TRP A 63 13.02 7.28 -33.59
N TRP A 64 12.68 6.88 -32.35
CA TRP A 64 11.34 6.44 -31.95
C TRP A 64 10.24 7.46 -32.27
N GLN A 65 10.48 8.74 -31.97
CA GLN A 65 9.50 9.80 -32.22
C GLN A 65 9.12 9.94 -33.69
N ARG A 66 10.01 9.56 -34.61
CA ARG A 66 9.81 9.74 -36.05
C ARG A 66 9.34 8.46 -36.72
N ALA A 67 10.01 7.35 -36.41
CA ALA A 67 9.86 6.14 -37.20
C ALA A 67 8.73 5.23 -36.76
N ALA A 68 8.36 5.22 -35.47
CA ALA A 68 7.30 4.34 -35.00
C ALA A 68 5.92 4.72 -35.59
N ALA A 69 5.72 5.99 -35.94
CA ALA A 69 4.55 6.45 -36.70
C ALA A 69 4.56 6.00 -38.18
N VAL A 70 5.74 5.80 -38.77
CA VAL A 70 5.89 5.49 -40.20
C VAL A 70 5.91 3.99 -40.48
N VAL A 71 6.62 3.21 -39.66
CA VAL A 71 6.83 1.77 -39.89
C VAL A 71 5.86 0.89 -39.11
N GLY A 72 5.14 1.48 -38.15
CA GLY A 72 4.16 0.81 -37.31
C GLY A 72 4.74 0.27 -36.00
N LEU A 73 3.85 0.07 -35.04
CA LEU A 73 4.20 -0.26 -33.66
C LEU A 73 4.95 -1.60 -33.52
N LEU A 74 4.50 -2.66 -34.22
CA LEU A 74 5.02 -4.00 -34.02
C LEU A 74 6.51 -4.13 -34.44
N PRO A 75 6.94 -3.67 -35.64
CA PRO A 75 8.36 -3.62 -35.98
C PRO A 75 9.20 -2.80 -35.00
N SER A 76 8.70 -1.66 -34.54
CA SER A 76 9.39 -0.81 -33.55
C SER A 76 9.56 -1.51 -32.21
N LEU A 77 8.54 -2.23 -31.74
CA LEU A 77 8.60 -3.05 -30.53
C LEU A 77 9.56 -4.24 -30.67
N MET A 78 9.62 -4.88 -31.84
CA MET A 78 10.61 -5.93 -32.11
C MET A 78 12.04 -5.40 -32.03
N PHE A 79 12.29 -4.20 -32.57
CA PHE A 79 13.60 -3.57 -32.48
C PHE A 79 13.96 -3.19 -31.04
N LEU A 80 13.02 -2.60 -30.30
CA LEU A 80 13.16 -2.31 -28.88
C LEU A 80 13.51 -3.58 -28.07
N ALA A 81 12.79 -4.67 -28.31
CA ALA A 81 13.05 -5.95 -27.67
C ALA A 81 14.43 -6.50 -28.04
N GLY A 82 14.81 -6.44 -29.33
CA GLY A 82 16.10 -6.86 -29.83
C GLY A 82 17.27 -6.10 -29.19
N LEU A 83 17.17 -4.78 -29.12
CA LEU A 83 18.19 -3.95 -28.46
C LEU A 83 18.28 -4.26 -26.96
N THR A 84 17.14 -4.41 -26.28
CA THR A 84 17.11 -4.78 -24.85
C THR A 84 17.79 -6.13 -24.60
N LEU A 85 17.49 -7.14 -25.44
CA LEU A 85 18.12 -8.46 -25.39
C LEU A 85 19.62 -8.38 -25.65
N LEU A 86 20.05 -7.64 -26.68
CA LEU A 86 21.45 -7.46 -27.01
C LEU A 86 22.21 -6.84 -25.83
N MET A 87 21.60 -5.85 -25.17
CA MET A 87 22.17 -5.19 -24.00
C MET A 87 22.38 -6.14 -22.82
N LEU A 88 21.36 -6.94 -22.54
CA LEU A 88 21.38 -7.92 -21.46
C LEU A 88 22.40 -9.03 -21.74
N ILE A 89 22.40 -9.58 -22.95
CA ILE A 89 23.32 -10.64 -23.38
C ILE A 89 24.75 -10.12 -23.39
N GLY A 90 24.99 -8.93 -23.97
CA GLY A 90 26.30 -8.30 -24.06
C GLY A 90 26.92 -8.09 -22.69
N HIS A 91 26.22 -7.41 -21.77
CA HIS A 91 26.72 -7.18 -20.42
C HIS A 91 26.89 -8.48 -19.62
N ALA A 92 25.99 -9.45 -19.74
CA ALA A 92 26.13 -10.74 -19.06
C ALA A 92 27.31 -11.55 -19.60
N TRP A 93 27.56 -11.50 -20.92
CA TRP A 93 28.70 -12.14 -21.55
C TRP A 93 30.02 -11.49 -21.11
N CYS A 94 30.11 -10.16 -21.13
CA CYS A 94 31.29 -9.43 -20.65
C CYS A 94 31.56 -9.73 -19.17
N TYR A 95 30.51 -9.78 -18.34
CA TYR A 95 30.63 -10.17 -16.93
C TYR A 95 31.24 -11.56 -16.80
N ARG A 96 30.71 -12.56 -17.50
CA ARG A 96 31.23 -13.94 -17.44
C ARG A 96 32.68 -14.02 -17.90
N HIS A 97 33.06 -13.29 -18.95
CA HIS A 97 34.41 -13.28 -19.48
C HIS A 97 35.43 -12.63 -18.54
N THR A 98 35.01 -11.57 -17.83
CA THR A 98 35.91 -10.78 -16.97
C THR A 98 35.82 -11.14 -15.48
N ARG A 99 34.89 -12.03 -15.07
CA ARG A 99 34.68 -12.42 -13.66
C ARG A 99 35.92 -13.06 -13.02
N ALA A 100 36.71 -13.81 -13.78
CA ALA A 100 37.94 -14.45 -13.29
C ALA A 100 39.17 -13.53 -13.33
N SER A 101 39.04 -12.33 -13.90
CA SER A 101 40.14 -11.36 -14.00
C SER A 101 40.34 -10.61 -12.68
N ALA A 102 41.59 -10.40 -12.29
CA ALA A 102 41.96 -9.63 -11.09
C ALA A 102 41.62 -8.12 -11.18
N SER A 103 41.19 -7.63 -12.35
CA SER A 103 40.92 -6.22 -12.64
C SER A 103 39.69 -5.62 -11.95
N GLY A 104 38.81 -6.43 -11.35
CA GLY A 104 37.54 -5.96 -10.75
C GLY A 104 36.50 -5.46 -11.78
N ALA A 105 36.81 -5.51 -13.08
CA ALA A 105 35.97 -5.01 -14.17
C ALA A 105 34.58 -5.69 -14.23
N GLY A 106 34.48 -6.95 -13.78
CA GLY A 106 33.23 -7.70 -13.77
C GLY A 106 32.10 -7.01 -13.00
N ALA A 107 32.38 -6.32 -11.89
CA ALA A 107 31.36 -5.59 -11.15
C ALA A 107 30.72 -4.47 -11.99
N GLY A 108 31.52 -3.77 -12.80
CA GLY A 108 31.03 -2.73 -13.71
C GLY A 108 30.15 -3.29 -14.83
N PHE A 109 30.55 -4.41 -15.44
CA PHE A 109 29.71 -5.06 -16.47
C PHE A 109 28.39 -5.58 -15.91
N ARG A 110 28.42 -6.10 -14.68
CA ARG A 110 27.20 -6.51 -13.97
C ARG A 110 26.25 -5.32 -13.76
N GLN A 111 26.76 -4.17 -13.32
CA GLN A 111 25.94 -2.95 -13.18
C GLN A 111 25.37 -2.46 -14.52
N GLY A 112 26.12 -2.60 -15.61
CA GLY A 112 25.67 -2.23 -16.95
C GLY A 112 24.39 -2.94 -17.41
N THR A 113 24.08 -4.13 -16.86
CA THR A 113 22.81 -4.83 -17.16
C THR A 113 21.56 -4.00 -16.81
N TYR A 114 21.64 -3.09 -15.84
CA TYR A 114 20.53 -2.20 -15.49
C TYR A 114 20.20 -1.19 -16.59
N LEU A 115 21.15 -0.89 -17.48
CA LEU A 115 20.91 0.01 -18.60
C LEU A 115 19.85 -0.53 -19.56
N ALA A 116 19.67 -1.85 -19.59
CA ALA A 116 18.58 -2.48 -20.34
C ALA A 116 17.18 -2.10 -19.81
N LEU A 117 17.05 -1.60 -18.56
CA LEU A 117 15.75 -1.18 -18.01
C LEU A 117 15.16 0.01 -18.76
N ILE A 118 15.97 0.74 -19.53
CA ILE A 118 15.47 1.77 -20.45
C ILE A 118 14.43 1.18 -21.40
N GLY A 119 14.53 -0.11 -21.77
CA GLY A 119 13.51 -0.79 -22.56
C GLY A 119 12.11 -0.75 -21.91
N HIS A 120 12.04 -0.88 -20.58
CA HIS A 120 10.78 -0.75 -19.84
C HIS A 120 10.28 0.71 -19.82
N LEU A 121 11.17 1.71 -19.85
CA LEU A 121 10.75 3.12 -19.96
C LEU A 121 10.05 3.39 -21.28
N PHE A 122 10.53 2.83 -22.40
CA PHE A 122 9.81 2.92 -23.67
C PHE A 122 8.43 2.26 -23.59
N LEU A 123 8.35 1.04 -23.03
CA LEU A 123 7.06 0.37 -22.83
C LEU A 123 6.12 1.14 -21.91
N PHE A 124 6.63 1.85 -20.90
CA PHE A 124 5.85 2.73 -20.05
C PHE A 124 5.21 3.88 -20.85
N TYR A 125 5.98 4.54 -21.72
CA TYR A 125 5.43 5.60 -22.57
C TYR A 125 4.37 5.07 -23.55
N ILE A 126 4.59 3.88 -24.10
CA ILE A 126 3.60 3.21 -24.97
C ILE A 126 2.34 2.89 -24.18
N ALA A 127 2.47 2.31 -22.98
CA ALA A 127 1.36 1.97 -22.10
C ALA A 127 0.53 3.18 -21.70
N ALA A 128 1.16 4.34 -21.52
CA ALA A 128 0.47 5.59 -21.18
C ALA A 128 -0.30 6.21 -22.36
N ASP A 129 0.00 5.83 -23.61
CA ASP A 129 -0.69 6.33 -24.79
C ASP A 129 -1.78 5.35 -25.25
N ARG A 130 -3.04 5.78 -25.20
CA ARG A 130 -4.19 4.95 -25.59
C ARG A 130 -4.15 4.50 -27.05
N SER A 131 -3.59 5.31 -27.95
CA SER A 131 -3.55 5.00 -29.38
C SER A 131 -2.46 3.98 -29.74
N TRP A 132 -1.42 3.87 -28.91
CA TRP A 132 -0.31 2.93 -29.11
C TRP A 132 -0.48 1.66 -28.29
N SER A 133 -1.19 1.72 -27.18
CA SER A 133 -1.37 0.57 -26.28
C SER A 133 -2.63 -0.26 -26.54
N LEU A 134 -3.47 0.12 -27.52
CA LEU A 134 -4.67 -0.60 -27.89
C LEU A 134 -4.61 -1.08 -29.36
N PRO A 135 -4.78 -2.39 -29.64
CA PRO A 135 -4.95 -3.48 -28.68
C PRO A 135 -3.66 -3.75 -27.87
N PRO A 136 -3.76 -4.30 -26.64
CA PRO A 136 -2.63 -4.42 -25.71
C PRO A 136 -1.63 -5.53 -26.04
N TRP A 137 -1.99 -6.43 -26.96
CA TRP A 137 -1.24 -7.66 -27.19
C TRP A 137 0.22 -7.45 -27.64
N PRO A 138 0.55 -6.51 -28.55
CA PRO A 138 1.94 -6.23 -28.90
C PRO A 138 2.74 -5.74 -27.69
N LEU A 139 2.18 -4.83 -26.88
CA LEU A 139 2.80 -4.32 -25.66
C LEU A 139 3.06 -5.44 -24.67
N PHE A 140 2.07 -6.29 -24.39
CA PHE A 140 2.21 -7.40 -23.44
C PHE A 140 3.13 -8.52 -23.94
N GLY A 141 3.12 -8.81 -25.24
CA GLY A 141 4.05 -9.76 -25.84
C GLY A 141 5.49 -9.30 -25.67
N THR A 142 5.78 -8.03 -25.98
CA THR A 142 7.11 -7.45 -25.75
C THR A 142 7.47 -7.42 -24.27
N LEU A 143 6.54 -7.04 -23.41
CA LEU A 143 6.77 -7.01 -21.96
C LEU A 143 7.14 -8.40 -21.41
N ALA A 144 6.44 -9.45 -21.83
CA ALA A 144 6.72 -10.83 -21.42
C ALA A 144 8.13 -11.28 -21.87
N VAL A 145 8.53 -10.95 -23.11
CA VAL A 145 9.90 -11.23 -23.61
C VAL A 145 10.95 -10.54 -22.75
N LEU A 146 10.74 -9.26 -22.43
CA LEU A 146 11.64 -8.50 -21.57
C LEU A 146 11.71 -9.11 -20.16
N MET A 147 10.58 -9.42 -19.53
CA MET A 147 10.56 -10.05 -18.21
C MET A 147 11.33 -11.37 -18.16
N LEU A 148 11.18 -12.22 -19.19
CA LEU A 148 11.92 -13.48 -19.29
C LEU A 148 13.42 -13.24 -19.49
N ALA A 149 13.78 -12.29 -20.35
CA ALA A 149 15.18 -11.93 -20.60
C ALA A 149 15.86 -11.41 -19.33
N PHE A 150 15.21 -10.51 -18.59
CA PHE A 150 15.74 -9.99 -17.33
C PHE A 150 15.87 -11.07 -16.27
N SER A 151 14.89 -11.97 -16.15
CA SER A 151 14.99 -13.13 -15.27
C SER A 151 16.16 -14.05 -15.64
N ALA A 152 16.33 -14.38 -16.91
CA ALA A 152 17.43 -15.22 -17.38
C ALA A 152 18.80 -14.54 -17.14
N SER A 153 18.91 -13.25 -17.45
CA SER A 153 20.12 -12.48 -17.17
C SER A 153 20.41 -12.36 -15.67
N SER A 154 19.38 -12.21 -14.83
CA SER A 154 19.54 -12.16 -13.37
C SER A 154 20.19 -13.43 -12.82
N LEU A 155 19.90 -14.60 -13.41
CA LEU A 155 20.54 -15.86 -13.08
C LEU A 155 21.97 -15.89 -13.61
N ALA A 156 22.19 -15.45 -14.85
CA ALA A 156 23.51 -15.44 -15.48
C ALA A 156 24.54 -14.54 -14.76
N VAL A 157 24.09 -13.41 -14.19
CA VAL A 157 24.95 -12.47 -13.44
C VAL A 157 24.80 -12.57 -11.92
N HIS A 158 24.04 -13.56 -11.41
CA HIS A 158 23.72 -13.76 -9.99
C HIS A 158 23.23 -12.49 -9.29
N MET A 159 22.28 -11.78 -9.91
CA MET A 159 21.75 -10.51 -9.45
C MET A 159 20.23 -10.53 -9.38
N SER A 160 19.67 -11.05 -8.28
CA SER A 160 18.22 -11.15 -8.09
C SER A 160 17.48 -9.80 -8.13
N GLU A 161 18.19 -8.70 -7.85
CA GLU A 161 17.66 -7.33 -7.94
C GLU A 161 17.28 -6.95 -9.37
N LEU A 162 17.94 -7.53 -10.38
CA LEU A 162 17.65 -7.31 -11.79
C LEU A 162 16.30 -7.94 -12.19
N HIS A 163 15.99 -9.13 -11.65
CA HIS A 163 14.66 -9.72 -11.79
C HIS A 163 13.60 -8.86 -11.08
N ALA A 164 13.90 -8.39 -9.87
CA ALA A 164 12.98 -7.55 -9.11
C ALA A 164 12.67 -6.24 -9.84
N SER A 165 13.68 -5.55 -10.37
CA SER A 165 13.48 -4.27 -11.08
C SER A 165 12.63 -4.43 -12.33
N SER A 166 12.87 -5.46 -13.15
CA SER A 166 12.04 -5.72 -14.34
C SER A 166 10.61 -6.11 -13.98
N THR A 167 10.43 -6.93 -12.94
CA THR A 167 9.08 -7.36 -12.49
C THR A 167 8.28 -6.17 -11.95
N ILE A 168 8.91 -5.29 -11.18
CA ILE A 168 8.30 -4.05 -10.69
C ILE A 168 7.95 -3.14 -11.86
N ALA A 169 8.89 -2.93 -12.79
CA ALA A 169 8.64 -2.11 -13.97
C ALA A 169 7.48 -2.66 -14.82
N ALA A 170 7.42 -3.98 -15.02
CA ALA A 170 6.31 -4.63 -15.72
C ALA A 170 4.97 -4.44 -15.01
N SER A 171 4.94 -4.57 -13.69
CA SER A 171 3.73 -4.32 -12.90
C SER A 171 3.25 -2.87 -13.09
N VAL A 172 4.17 -1.90 -13.03
CA VAL A 172 3.86 -0.47 -13.24
C VAL A 172 3.36 -0.21 -14.67
N ILE A 173 3.96 -0.83 -15.69
CA ILE A 173 3.53 -0.71 -17.08
C ILE A 173 2.08 -1.21 -17.26
N VAL A 174 1.74 -2.36 -16.67
CA VAL A 174 0.37 -2.91 -16.69
C VAL A 174 -0.61 -1.98 -15.98
N PHE A 175 -0.24 -1.45 -14.81
CA PHE A 175 -1.06 -0.48 -14.08
C PHE A 175 -1.31 0.79 -14.90
N ILE A 176 -0.27 1.37 -15.49
CA ILE A 176 -0.39 2.59 -16.31
C ILE A 176 -1.24 2.36 -17.56
N TRP A 177 -1.10 1.18 -18.18
CA TRP A 177 -1.99 0.79 -19.27
C TRP A 177 -3.46 0.69 -18.82
N ALA A 178 -3.72 0.13 -17.64
CA ALA A 178 -5.08 -0.01 -17.11
C ALA A 178 -5.77 1.35 -16.94
N GLN A 179 -5.03 2.38 -16.56
CA GLN A 179 -5.53 3.76 -16.43
C GLN A 179 -6.06 4.34 -17.76
N VAL A 180 -5.57 3.88 -18.92
CA VAL A 180 -5.94 4.45 -20.24
C VAL A 180 -6.75 3.51 -21.14
N ALA A 181 -6.75 2.20 -20.88
CA ALA A 181 -7.39 1.20 -21.73
C ALA A 181 -8.93 1.34 -21.77
N GLY A 182 -9.53 1.77 -20.65
CA GLY A 182 -10.97 1.91 -20.48
C GLY A 182 -11.69 0.60 -20.10
N VAL A 183 -12.93 0.73 -19.65
CA VAL A 183 -13.70 -0.32 -18.95
C VAL A 183 -13.96 -1.60 -19.76
N THR A 184 -13.93 -1.54 -21.09
CA THR A 184 -14.08 -2.73 -21.95
C THR A 184 -12.95 -3.74 -21.75
N TRP A 185 -11.81 -3.28 -21.23
CA TRP A 185 -10.63 -4.09 -20.97
C TRP A 185 -10.50 -4.53 -19.51
N SER A 186 -11.49 -4.29 -18.65
CA SER A 186 -11.43 -4.67 -17.22
C SER A 186 -11.03 -6.13 -16.97
N PRO A 187 -11.55 -7.16 -17.71
CA PRO A 187 -11.06 -8.53 -17.55
C PRO A 187 -9.57 -8.69 -17.89
N THR A 188 -9.09 -7.93 -18.88
CA THR A 188 -7.68 -7.94 -19.28
C THR A 188 -6.80 -7.20 -18.26
N MET A 189 -7.30 -6.16 -17.60
CA MET A 189 -6.61 -5.51 -16.47
C MET A 189 -6.36 -6.49 -15.32
N VAL A 190 -7.41 -7.22 -14.91
CA VAL A 190 -7.29 -8.29 -13.91
C VAL A 190 -6.29 -9.34 -14.38
N GLY A 191 -6.49 -9.89 -15.58
CA GLY A 191 -5.63 -10.95 -16.11
C GLY A 191 -4.15 -10.54 -16.23
N ALA A 192 -3.87 -9.32 -16.70
CA ALA A 192 -2.50 -8.83 -16.87
C ALA A 192 -1.82 -8.55 -15.52
N GLY A 193 -2.52 -7.90 -14.57
CA GLY A 193 -1.98 -7.64 -13.23
C GLY A 193 -1.66 -8.95 -12.50
N GLU A 194 -2.59 -9.90 -12.52
CA GLU A 194 -2.42 -11.21 -11.89
C GLU A 194 -1.38 -12.07 -12.60
N ALA A 195 -1.21 -11.96 -13.93
CA ALA A 195 -0.15 -12.66 -14.65
C ALA A 195 1.26 -12.21 -14.20
N VAL A 196 1.47 -10.92 -13.98
CA VAL A 196 2.75 -10.39 -13.48
C VAL A 196 2.99 -10.81 -12.02
N ALA A 197 1.94 -10.76 -11.17
CA ALA A 197 2.03 -11.24 -9.80
C ALA A 197 2.33 -12.74 -9.73
N ALA A 198 1.63 -13.57 -10.52
CA ALA A 198 1.85 -15.00 -10.62
C ALA A 198 3.26 -15.33 -11.13
N TYR A 199 3.77 -14.58 -12.12
CA TYR A 199 5.16 -14.72 -12.59
C TYR A 199 6.17 -14.46 -11.47
N ALA A 200 5.97 -13.39 -10.68
CA ALA A 200 6.84 -13.06 -9.57
C ALA A 200 6.82 -14.13 -8.46
N LEU A 201 5.63 -14.63 -8.13
CA LEU A 201 5.43 -15.72 -7.17
C LEU A 201 6.06 -17.02 -7.64
N PHE A 202 5.91 -17.37 -8.92
CA PHE A 202 6.54 -18.53 -9.51
C PHE A 202 8.06 -18.47 -9.36
N TRP A 203 8.67 -17.30 -9.56
CA TRP A 203 10.13 -17.13 -9.43
C TRP A 203 10.67 -17.29 -8.02
N ILE A 204 9.85 -17.06 -6.99
CA ILE A 204 10.19 -17.42 -5.61
C ILE A 204 10.43 -18.93 -5.51
N LEU A 205 9.63 -19.76 -6.18
CA LEU A 205 9.78 -21.21 -6.13
C LEU A 205 11.09 -21.69 -6.76
N LEU A 206 11.60 -20.98 -7.78
CA LEU A 206 12.83 -21.35 -8.48
C LEU A 206 14.10 -20.95 -7.74
N THR A 207 14.15 -19.75 -7.16
CA THR A 207 15.42 -19.18 -6.69
C THR A 207 15.44 -18.82 -5.20
N ARG A 208 14.27 -18.61 -4.58
CA ARG A 208 14.12 -18.21 -3.16
C ARG A 208 15.13 -17.15 -2.71
N SER A 209 15.23 -16.05 -3.45
CA SER A 209 16.17 -14.97 -3.13
C SER A 209 15.46 -13.77 -2.48
N ARG A 210 16.24 -12.87 -1.87
CA ARG A 210 15.71 -11.60 -1.35
C ARG A 210 15.07 -10.77 -2.48
N GLY A 211 15.64 -10.82 -3.68
CA GLY A 211 15.13 -10.10 -4.84
C GLY A 211 13.77 -10.63 -5.31
N THR A 212 13.55 -11.95 -5.35
CA THR A 212 12.24 -12.52 -5.74
C THR A 212 11.15 -12.21 -4.72
N GLY A 213 11.48 -12.17 -3.42
CA GLY A 213 10.54 -11.73 -2.39
C GLY A 213 10.10 -10.28 -2.57
N ILE A 214 11.05 -9.37 -2.87
CA ILE A 214 10.75 -7.96 -3.17
C ILE A 214 9.89 -7.86 -4.43
N ALA A 215 10.25 -8.60 -5.49
CA ALA A 215 9.53 -8.62 -6.75
C ALA A 215 8.06 -8.99 -6.57
N ALA A 216 7.77 -10.09 -5.86
CA ALA A 216 6.42 -10.57 -5.65
C ALA A 216 5.59 -9.64 -4.75
N ILE A 217 6.16 -9.14 -3.65
CA ILE A 217 5.45 -8.18 -2.78
C ILE A 217 5.08 -6.93 -3.60
N ALA A 218 6.04 -6.35 -4.32
CA ALA A 218 5.78 -5.14 -5.10
C ALA A 218 4.80 -5.39 -6.26
N ALA A 219 4.90 -6.53 -6.95
CA ALA A 219 3.95 -6.90 -8.00
C ALA A 219 2.52 -7.03 -7.46
N LEU A 220 2.34 -7.65 -6.29
CA LEU A 220 1.02 -7.76 -5.65
C LEU A 220 0.46 -6.38 -5.23
N PHE A 221 1.30 -5.49 -4.68
CA PHE A 221 0.86 -4.12 -4.35
C PHE A 221 0.39 -3.35 -5.59
N VAL A 222 1.09 -3.50 -6.72
CA VAL A 222 0.71 -2.83 -7.97
C VAL A 222 -0.48 -3.53 -8.63
N ALA A 223 -0.62 -4.84 -8.47
CA ALA A 223 -1.81 -5.59 -8.89
C ALA A 223 -3.05 -5.10 -8.14
N GLU A 224 -2.96 -4.81 -6.83
CA GLU A 224 -4.06 -4.18 -6.08
C GLU A 224 -4.49 -2.86 -6.72
N LEU A 225 -3.55 -2.00 -7.12
CA LEU A 225 -3.89 -0.74 -7.81
C LEU A 225 -4.54 -1.00 -9.18
N THR A 226 -4.09 -2.02 -9.91
CA THR A 226 -4.67 -2.42 -11.20
C THR A 226 -6.08 -2.97 -11.04
N LEU A 227 -6.36 -3.71 -9.96
CA LEU A 227 -7.70 -4.21 -9.62
C LEU A 227 -8.67 -3.06 -9.31
N ILE A 228 -8.19 -1.99 -8.67
CA ILE A 228 -9.00 -0.79 -8.43
C ILE A 228 -9.47 -0.20 -9.76
N ASP A 229 -8.60 -0.08 -10.76
CA ASP A 229 -8.99 0.40 -12.10
C ASP A 229 -9.96 -0.55 -12.80
N ALA A 230 -9.73 -1.86 -12.66
CA ALA A 230 -10.61 -2.88 -13.20
C ALA A 230 -12.02 -2.86 -12.59
N SER A 231 -12.18 -2.22 -11.42
CA SER A 231 -13.43 -2.14 -10.65
C SER A 231 -14.36 -0.97 -11.01
N ALA A 232 -14.07 -0.25 -12.10
CA ALA A 232 -14.89 0.87 -12.59
C ALA A 232 -16.38 0.51 -12.80
N ALA A 233 -17.27 1.52 -12.75
CA ALA A 233 -18.74 1.40 -12.73
C ALA A 233 -19.37 0.46 -13.78
N MET A 234 -18.74 0.37 -14.95
CA MET A 234 -19.23 -0.40 -16.10
C MET A 234 -18.41 -1.66 -16.36
N SER A 235 -17.64 -2.10 -15.36
CA SER A 235 -16.84 -3.31 -15.44
C SER A 235 -17.74 -4.53 -15.65
N THR A 236 -17.32 -5.42 -16.54
CA THR A 236 -17.96 -6.73 -16.75
C THR A 236 -17.47 -7.78 -15.76
N VAL A 237 -16.49 -7.45 -14.91
CA VAL A 237 -15.91 -8.37 -13.95
C VAL A 237 -16.85 -8.53 -12.74
N PRO A 238 -17.28 -9.75 -12.40
CA PRO A 238 -18.15 -9.96 -11.25
C PRO A 238 -17.50 -9.50 -9.95
N VAL A 239 -18.25 -8.78 -9.11
CA VAL A 239 -17.74 -8.28 -7.82
C VAL A 239 -17.24 -9.41 -6.90
N ALA A 240 -17.82 -10.62 -7.00
CA ALA A 240 -17.35 -11.78 -6.24
C ALA A 240 -15.91 -12.18 -6.63
N LEU A 241 -15.59 -12.10 -7.93
CA LEU A 241 -14.24 -12.35 -8.43
C LEU A 241 -13.28 -11.26 -7.96
N LEU A 242 -13.64 -9.98 -8.10
CA LEU A 242 -12.82 -8.87 -7.61
C LEU A 242 -12.54 -8.97 -6.11
N SER A 243 -13.57 -9.28 -5.31
CA SER A 243 -13.46 -9.43 -3.86
C SER A 243 -12.53 -10.60 -3.49
N ALA A 244 -12.65 -11.73 -4.19
CA ALA A 244 -11.79 -12.88 -4.00
C ALA A 244 -10.34 -12.59 -4.39
N THR A 245 -10.11 -11.89 -5.50
CA THR A 245 -8.76 -11.53 -5.96
C THR A 245 -8.09 -10.56 -4.99
N HIS A 246 -8.78 -9.50 -4.54
CA HIS A 246 -8.24 -8.61 -3.49
C HIS A 246 -7.90 -9.38 -2.21
N ALA A 247 -8.80 -10.25 -1.73
CA ALA A 247 -8.54 -11.06 -0.55
C ALA A 247 -7.32 -11.99 -0.74
N ALA A 248 -7.18 -12.62 -1.90
CA ALA A 248 -6.06 -13.49 -2.23
C ALA A 248 -4.74 -12.71 -2.28
N ASN A 249 -4.71 -11.56 -2.96
CA ASN A 249 -3.53 -10.71 -3.07
C ASN A 249 -3.07 -10.17 -1.72
N ILE A 250 -4.00 -9.65 -0.91
CA ILE A 250 -3.69 -9.20 0.45
C ILE A 250 -3.17 -10.38 1.29
N ALA A 251 -3.80 -11.56 1.22
CA ALA A 251 -3.33 -12.73 1.95
C ALA A 251 -1.90 -13.15 1.53
N LEU A 252 -1.59 -13.08 0.24
CA LEU A 252 -0.24 -13.34 -0.29
C LEU A 252 0.76 -12.27 0.16
N ILE A 253 0.40 -10.99 0.16
CA ILE A 253 1.25 -9.91 0.70
C ILE A 253 1.56 -10.16 2.17
N LEU A 254 0.55 -10.50 2.98
CA LEU A 254 0.73 -10.79 4.41
C LEU A 254 1.60 -12.04 4.63
N ALA A 255 1.38 -13.10 3.84
CA ALA A 255 2.19 -14.32 3.90
C ALA A 255 3.66 -14.04 3.53
N LEU A 256 3.91 -13.29 2.46
CA LEU A 256 5.26 -12.93 2.04
C LEU A 256 5.93 -11.95 3.01
N ALA A 257 5.19 -10.99 3.57
CA ALA A 257 5.68 -10.10 4.60
C ALA A 257 6.18 -10.88 5.82
N TRP A 258 5.45 -11.92 6.21
CA TRP A 258 5.85 -12.84 7.27
C TRP A 258 7.09 -13.67 6.88
N ILE A 259 7.05 -14.35 5.72
CA ILE A 259 8.13 -15.27 5.27
C ILE A 259 9.46 -14.54 5.11
N TYR A 260 9.44 -13.31 4.61
CA TYR A 260 10.64 -12.50 4.37
C TYR A 260 10.93 -11.48 5.48
N GLU A 261 10.27 -11.61 6.64
CA GLU A 261 10.44 -10.76 7.84
C GLU A 261 10.42 -9.25 7.51
N ARG A 262 9.51 -8.85 6.63
CA ARG A 262 9.39 -7.45 6.20
C ARG A 262 8.49 -6.68 7.15
N THR A 263 9.14 -5.96 8.06
CA THR A 263 8.45 -5.03 8.95
C THR A 263 7.69 -3.97 8.14
N TRP A 264 6.55 -3.53 8.66
CA TRP A 264 5.66 -2.53 8.09
C TRP A 264 4.93 -2.89 6.79
N VAL A 265 5.28 -3.99 6.11
CA VAL A 265 4.58 -4.40 4.88
C VAL A 265 3.14 -4.81 5.15
N ALA A 266 2.89 -5.54 6.24
CA ALA A 266 1.54 -5.96 6.61
C ALA A 266 0.62 -4.77 6.97
N PRO A 267 1.03 -3.81 7.82
CA PRO A 267 0.29 -2.56 8.00
C PRO A 267 0.10 -1.74 6.72
N ALA A 268 1.13 -1.66 5.86
CA ALA A 268 1.06 -0.90 4.61
C ALA A 268 0.02 -1.46 3.63
N ALA A 269 -0.23 -2.78 3.65
CA ALA A 269 -1.26 -3.43 2.82
C ALA A 269 -2.69 -2.93 3.10
N VAL A 270 -2.94 -2.31 4.26
CA VAL A 270 -4.24 -1.71 4.57
C VAL A 270 -4.54 -0.52 3.66
N LEU A 271 -3.53 0.21 3.18
CA LEU A 271 -3.71 1.39 2.34
C LEU A 271 -4.36 1.08 0.99
N PRO A 272 -3.83 0.17 0.13
CA PRO A 272 -4.51 -0.17 -1.12
C PRO A 272 -5.86 -0.84 -0.89
N ALA A 273 -5.99 -1.69 0.14
CA ALA A 273 -7.26 -2.27 0.57
C ALA A 273 -8.31 -1.19 0.88
N ALA A 274 -7.90 -0.13 1.60
CA ALA A 274 -8.76 0.98 1.95
C ALA A 274 -9.16 1.83 0.75
N LEU A 275 -8.19 2.06 -0.13
CA LEU A 275 -8.39 2.77 -1.38
C LEU A 275 -9.39 2.03 -2.29
N ALA A 276 -9.34 0.70 -2.35
CA ALA A 276 -10.24 -0.10 -3.17
C ALA A 276 -11.71 0.11 -2.80
N ALA A 277 -12.08 0.00 -1.52
CA ALA A 277 -13.46 0.24 -1.10
C ALA A 277 -13.86 1.72 -1.21
N TYR A 278 -12.93 2.65 -0.99
CA TYR A 278 -13.18 4.09 -1.18
C TYR A 278 -13.50 4.41 -2.65
N MET A 279 -12.70 3.92 -3.59
CA MET A 279 -12.88 4.12 -5.03
C MET A 279 -14.12 3.38 -5.54
N TRP A 280 -14.38 2.15 -5.05
CA TRP A 280 -15.62 1.42 -5.34
C TRP A 280 -16.85 2.29 -5.08
N ARG A 281 -16.92 2.90 -3.89
CA ARG A 281 -18.06 3.75 -3.50
C ARG A 281 -18.12 5.08 -4.25
N THR A 282 -16.98 5.75 -4.42
CA THR A 282 -16.97 7.16 -4.86
C THR A 282 -16.96 7.34 -6.36
N GLN A 283 -16.37 6.41 -7.10
CA GLN A 283 -16.16 6.54 -8.54
C GLN A 283 -16.97 5.53 -9.34
N ALA A 284 -17.17 4.33 -8.80
CA ALA A 284 -17.73 3.23 -9.56
C ALA A 284 -19.21 2.94 -9.23
N HIS A 285 -19.58 2.93 -7.96
CA HIS A 285 -20.85 2.36 -7.49
C HIS A 285 -21.51 3.26 -6.45
N THR A 286 -22.17 4.32 -6.92
CA THR A 286 -22.82 5.34 -6.08
C THR A 286 -24.30 5.08 -5.84
N SER A 287 -24.91 4.11 -6.55
CA SER A 287 -26.34 3.82 -6.44
C SER A 287 -26.67 3.18 -5.09
N PRO A 288 -27.81 3.49 -4.46
CA PRO A 288 -28.25 2.80 -3.25
C PRO A 288 -28.26 1.27 -3.39
N ALA A 289 -28.49 0.74 -4.60
CA ALA A 289 -28.51 -0.70 -4.86
C ALA A 289 -27.15 -1.40 -4.64
N ASP A 290 -26.04 -0.66 -4.72
CA ASP A 290 -24.68 -1.20 -4.66
C ASP A 290 -24.16 -1.41 -3.23
N TRP A 291 -24.98 -1.13 -2.20
CA TRP A 291 -24.55 -1.24 -0.81
C TRP A 291 -24.01 -2.63 -0.45
N SER A 292 -24.64 -3.69 -0.99
CA SER A 292 -24.28 -5.08 -0.72
C SER A 292 -22.95 -5.47 -1.37
N SER A 293 -22.66 -4.92 -2.55
CA SER A 293 -21.41 -5.18 -3.27
C SER A 293 -20.22 -4.52 -2.57
N LEU A 294 -20.39 -3.29 -2.07
CA LEU A 294 -19.40 -2.62 -1.22
C LEU A 294 -19.15 -3.39 0.08
N LEU A 295 -20.20 -3.87 0.73
CA LEU A 295 -20.07 -4.64 1.96
C LEU A 295 -19.37 -5.98 1.72
N MET A 296 -19.66 -6.65 0.61
CA MET A 296 -19.00 -7.89 0.21
C MET A 296 -17.50 -7.69 -0.03
N LEU A 297 -17.13 -6.66 -0.80
CA LEU A 297 -15.73 -6.31 -1.06
C LEU A 297 -14.99 -5.99 0.25
N ALA A 298 -15.56 -5.08 1.05
CA ALA A 298 -14.93 -4.65 2.31
C ALA A 298 -14.79 -5.81 3.30
N SER A 299 -15.79 -6.68 3.42
CA SER A 299 -15.77 -7.80 4.37
C SER A 299 -14.80 -8.90 3.94
N ALA A 300 -14.72 -9.21 2.63
CA ALA A 300 -13.76 -10.17 2.10
C ALA A 300 -12.30 -9.76 2.41
N ILE A 301 -11.97 -8.49 2.18
CA ILE A 301 -10.63 -7.94 2.47
C ILE A 301 -10.37 -7.87 3.97
N TYR A 302 -11.34 -7.37 4.74
CA TYR A 302 -11.23 -7.23 6.19
C TYR A 302 -11.01 -8.57 6.90
N ALA A 303 -11.70 -9.64 6.45
CA ALA A 303 -11.54 -10.97 7.01
C ALA A 303 -10.08 -11.45 6.98
N VAL A 304 -9.31 -11.08 5.95
CA VAL A 304 -7.89 -11.43 5.83
C VAL A 304 -7.05 -10.75 6.92
N PHE A 305 -7.26 -9.44 7.14
CA PHE A 305 -6.54 -8.70 8.18
C PHE A 305 -6.86 -9.17 9.60
N ILE A 306 -8.12 -9.53 9.86
CA ILE A 306 -8.52 -10.09 11.16
C ILE A 306 -7.97 -11.49 11.34
N ALA A 307 -8.04 -12.35 10.34
CA ALA A 307 -7.54 -13.72 10.44
C ALA A 307 -6.02 -13.76 10.65
N TYR A 308 -5.27 -12.77 10.17
CA TYR A 308 -3.81 -12.76 10.17
C TYR A 308 -3.14 -13.07 11.53
N PRO A 309 -3.41 -12.34 12.64
CA PRO A 309 -2.88 -12.69 13.95
C PRO A 309 -3.33 -14.08 14.46
N PHE A 310 -4.53 -14.55 14.09
CA PHE A 310 -5.02 -15.88 14.47
C PHE A 310 -4.29 -17.01 13.75
N VAL A 311 -4.05 -16.87 12.44
CA VAL A 311 -3.34 -17.85 11.61
C VAL A 311 -1.87 -17.97 12.02
N LEU A 312 -1.22 -16.86 12.37
CA LEU A 312 0.16 -16.90 12.85
C LEU A 312 0.26 -17.51 14.26
N GLY A 313 -0.72 -17.22 15.13
CA GLY A 313 -0.79 -17.80 16.47
C GLY A 313 0.45 -17.50 17.31
N SER A 314 1.10 -18.53 17.85
CA SER A 314 2.31 -18.39 18.67
C SER A 314 3.48 -17.74 17.93
N ARG A 315 3.52 -17.82 16.60
CA ARG A 315 4.57 -17.22 15.77
C ARG A 315 4.52 -15.69 15.83
N ALA A 316 3.33 -15.09 15.99
CA ALA A 316 3.17 -13.64 16.09
C ALA A 316 3.65 -13.03 17.43
N ARG A 317 4.13 -13.83 18.39
CA ARG A 317 4.54 -13.35 19.72
C ARG A 317 5.57 -12.23 19.66
N GLU A 318 6.53 -12.31 18.73
CA GLU A 318 7.64 -11.36 18.67
C GLU A 318 7.37 -10.15 17.75
N SER A 319 6.25 -10.15 17.01
CA SER A 319 5.93 -9.09 16.03
C SER A 319 4.68 -8.30 16.39
N ARG A 320 4.74 -6.98 16.21
CA ARG A 320 3.59 -6.07 16.38
C ARG A 320 2.74 -5.98 15.11
N ASP A 321 3.34 -6.24 13.96
CA ASP A 321 2.75 -5.99 12.64
C ASP A 321 1.40 -6.68 12.41
N PRO A 322 1.18 -7.96 12.80
CA PRO A 322 -0.11 -8.61 12.60
C PRO A 322 -1.26 -7.92 13.35
N PHE A 323 -0.96 -7.38 14.53
CA PHE A 323 -1.95 -6.69 15.36
C PHE A 323 -2.18 -5.27 14.85
N ILE A 324 -1.13 -4.56 14.44
CA ILE A 324 -1.25 -3.23 13.83
C ILE A 324 -2.07 -3.32 12.53
N ALA A 325 -1.80 -4.31 11.68
CA ALA A 325 -2.55 -4.53 10.45
C ALA A 325 -4.03 -4.86 10.73
N SER A 326 -4.31 -5.69 11.74
CA SER A 326 -5.68 -6.01 12.17
C SER A 326 -6.42 -4.76 12.70
N ILE A 327 -5.78 -3.94 13.53
CA ILE A 327 -6.36 -2.69 14.05
C ILE A 327 -6.62 -1.68 12.93
N ALA A 328 -5.63 -1.47 12.05
CA ALA A 328 -5.77 -0.55 10.92
C ALA A 328 -6.85 -1.04 9.95
N GLY A 329 -6.91 -2.35 9.68
CA GLY A 329 -7.97 -2.97 8.90
C GLY A 329 -9.36 -2.79 9.52
N SER A 330 -9.47 -2.85 10.85
CA SER A 330 -10.72 -2.60 11.60
C SER A 330 -11.18 -1.15 11.50
N ALA A 331 -10.25 -0.19 11.63
CA ALA A 331 -10.57 1.22 11.43
C ALA A 331 -11.08 1.47 10.00
N PHE A 332 -10.42 0.88 9.01
CA PHE A 332 -10.85 0.95 7.62
C PHE A 332 -12.24 0.32 7.40
N PHE A 333 -12.44 -0.94 7.82
CA PHE A 333 -13.71 -1.64 7.61
C PHE A 333 -14.87 -0.92 8.28
N PHE A 334 -14.67 -0.38 9.48
CA PHE A 334 -15.67 0.45 10.15
C PHE A 334 -16.19 1.58 9.23
N PHE A 335 -15.30 2.33 8.56
CA PHE A 335 -15.72 3.40 7.66
C PHE A 335 -16.40 2.86 6.39
N ALA A 336 -15.87 1.78 5.82
CA ALA A 336 -16.43 1.15 4.62
C ALA A 336 -17.83 0.57 4.87
N ALA A 337 -18.00 -0.21 5.93
CA ALA A 337 -19.28 -0.80 6.32
C ALA A 337 -20.31 0.27 6.68
N ARG A 338 -19.89 1.35 7.37
CA ARG A 338 -20.79 2.47 7.68
C ARG A 338 -21.26 3.17 6.41
N ALA A 339 -20.35 3.34 5.43
CA ALA A 339 -20.70 3.93 4.15
C ALA A 339 -21.66 3.02 3.36
N ALA A 340 -21.45 1.70 3.38
CA ALA A 340 -22.35 0.72 2.78
C ALA A 340 -23.75 0.77 3.40
N LEU A 341 -23.88 0.73 4.73
CA LEU A 341 -25.20 0.78 5.37
C LEU A 341 -25.94 2.09 5.06
N ARG A 342 -25.23 3.22 5.01
CA ARG A 342 -25.83 4.51 4.60
C ARG A 342 -26.31 4.48 3.15
N GLN A 343 -25.52 3.90 2.25
CA GLN A 343 -25.91 3.73 0.85
C GLN A 343 -27.16 2.87 0.72
N GLY A 344 -27.28 1.82 1.55
CA GLY A 344 -28.46 0.95 1.60
C GLY A 344 -29.66 1.49 2.39
N MET A 345 -29.63 2.74 2.87
CA MET A 345 -30.68 3.34 3.71
C MET A 345 -30.93 2.56 5.03
N LEU A 346 -29.89 1.94 5.58
CA LEU A 346 -29.91 1.12 6.81
C LEU A 346 -29.36 1.89 8.02
N ASP A 347 -29.66 3.19 8.15
CA ASP A 347 -29.13 4.04 9.21
C ASP A 347 -29.41 3.51 10.63
N GLY A 348 -30.56 2.86 10.80
CA GLY A 348 -30.96 2.25 12.08
C GLY A 348 -30.05 1.12 12.57
N TYR A 349 -29.15 0.59 11.73
CA TYR A 349 -28.24 -0.50 12.08
C TYR A 349 -26.77 -0.07 12.16
N ILE A 350 -26.46 1.22 11.96
CA ILE A 350 -25.07 1.71 11.94
C ILE A 350 -24.34 1.43 13.26
N GLY A 351 -25.04 1.48 14.40
CA GLY A 351 -24.47 1.17 15.72
C GLY A 351 -24.01 -0.29 15.87
N ALA A 352 -24.48 -1.22 15.04
CA ALA A 352 -24.05 -2.62 15.10
C ALA A 352 -22.60 -2.83 14.62
N ILE A 353 -22.12 -2.00 13.69
CA ILE A 353 -20.76 -2.07 13.14
C ILE A 353 -19.69 -1.89 14.23
N PRO A 354 -19.66 -0.79 15.00
CA PRO A 354 -18.67 -0.61 16.06
C PRO A 354 -18.80 -1.65 17.19
N VAL A 355 -20.00 -2.17 17.46
CA VAL A 355 -20.16 -3.28 18.42
C VAL A 355 -19.49 -4.56 17.90
N PHE A 356 -19.67 -4.87 16.61
CA PHE A 356 -19.00 -5.99 15.97
C PHE A 356 -17.47 -5.81 15.99
N GLU A 357 -16.96 -4.64 15.62
CA GLU A 357 -15.52 -4.33 15.68
C GLU A 357 -14.95 -4.44 17.09
N ALA A 358 -15.68 -3.96 18.10
CA ALA A 358 -15.30 -4.11 19.50
C ALA A 358 -15.22 -5.59 19.90
N ALA A 359 -16.16 -6.42 19.45
CA ALA A 359 -16.13 -7.86 19.69
C ALA A 359 -14.92 -8.52 19.01
N VAL A 360 -14.61 -8.16 17.77
CA VAL A 360 -13.43 -8.67 17.06
C VAL A 360 -12.13 -8.25 17.78
N MET A 361 -12.00 -6.99 18.17
CA MET A 361 -10.84 -6.50 18.94
C MET A 361 -10.75 -7.11 20.34
N ALA A 362 -11.88 -7.45 20.97
CA ALA A 362 -11.88 -8.20 22.23
C ALA A 362 -11.39 -9.64 22.04
N LEU A 363 -11.72 -10.27 20.90
CA LEU A 363 -11.21 -11.60 20.55
C LEU A 363 -9.70 -11.58 20.26
N THR A 364 -9.20 -10.58 19.54
CA THR A 364 -7.75 -10.41 19.31
C THR A 364 -7.01 -10.12 20.63
N LEU A 365 -7.59 -9.32 21.52
CA LEU A 365 -7.05 -9.10 22.88
C LEU A 365 -7.01 -10.40 23.69
N ARG A 366 -8.09 -11.20 23.67
CA ARG A 366 -8.15 -12.50 24.35
C ARG A 366 -7.08 -13.45 23.82
N GLN A 367 -6.86 -13.47 22.50
CA GLN A 367 -5.80 -14.25 21.90
C GLN A 367 -4.43 -13.79 22.39
N LEU A 368 -4.16 -12.49 22.38
CA LEU A 368 -2.89 -11.94 22.82
C LEU A 368 -2.58 -12.26 24.29
N LEU A 369 -3.58 -12.17 25.17
CA LEU A 369 -3.46 -12.55 26.58
C LEU A 369 -3.17 -14.05 26.80
N ARG A 370 -3.61 -14.92 25.88
CA ARG A 370 -3.29 -16.36 25.88
C ARG A 370 -1.89 -16.63 25.33
N LEU A 371 -1.45 -15.84 24.36
CA LEU A 371 -0.13 -15.99 23.77
C LEU A 371 0.96 -15.49 24.73
N GLU A 372 0.73 -14.41 25.48
CA GLU A 372 1.77 -13.82 26.34
C GLU A 372 1.55 -14.12 27.84
N PRO A 373 2.39 -14.98 28.45
CA PRO A 373 2.33 -15.22 29.89
C PRO A 373 2.59 -13.95 30.69
N ALA A 374 2.01 -13.87 31.89
CA ALA A 374 2.20 -12.73 32.79
C ALA A 374 3.70 -12.48 33.04
N GLY A 375 4.14 -11.23 32.89
CA GLY A 375 5.54 -10.82 33.07
C GLY A 375 6.38 -10.72 31.79
N LYS A 376 5.97 -11.32 30.67
CA LYS A 376 6.66 -11.22 29.35
C LYS A 376 5.83 -10.50 28.28
N ARG A 377 4.83 -9.73 28.73
CA ARG A 377 3.85 -9.08 27.85
C ARG A 377 4.40 -7.81 27.24
N ASP A 378 4.20 -7.65 25.94
CA ASP A 378 4.38 -6.35 25.30
C ASP A 378 3.20 -5.43 25.68
N LEU A 379 3.44 -4.59 26.68
CA LEU A 379 2.45 -3.65 27.20
C LEU A 379 1.94 -2.67 26.14
N GLY A 380 2.79 -2.29 25.18
CA GLY A 380 2.40 -1.37 24.12
C GLY A 380 1.40 -2.00 23.16
N ARG A 381 1.66 -3.25 22.76
CA ARG A 381 0.76 -4.02 21.90
C ARG A 381 -0.58 -4.31 22.60
N LEU A 382 -0.55 -4.73 23.86
CA LEU A 382 -1.77 -4.95 24.65
C LEU A 382 -2.58 -3.68 24.81
N ALA A 383 -1.92 -2.57 25.14
CA ALA A 383 -2.58 -1.28 25.28
C ALA A 383 -3.25 -0.85 23.97
N LEU A 384 -2.57 -1.03 22.83
CA LEU A 384 -3.10 -0.67 21.53
C LEU A 384 -4.38 -1.46 21.19
N VAL A 385 -4.34 -2.79 21.31
CA VAL A 385 -5.52 -3.64 21.01
C VAL A 385 -6.66 -3.39 22.00
N ALA A 386 -6.36 -3.24 23.29
CA ALA A 386 -7.37 -2.96 24.31
C ALA A 386 -8.02 -1.57 24.12
N ALA A 387 -7.22 -0.55 23.80
CA ALA A 387 -7.72 0.78 23.48
C ALA A 387 -8.60 0.76 22.23
N SER A 388 -8.20 0.04 21.17
CA SER A 388 -9.02 -0.11 19.96
C SER A 388 -10.36 -0.79 20.24
N ALA A 389 -10.37 -1.86 21.05
CA ALA A 389 -11.61 -2.53 21.45
C ALA A 389 -12.56 -1.58 22.20
N LEU A 390 -12.01 -0.79 23.12
CA LEU A 390 -12.77 0.18 23.89
C LEU A 390 -13.29 1.32 23.01
N ALA A 391 -12.46 1.86 22.12
CA ALA A 391 -12.83 2.94 21.21
C ALA A 391 -13.98 2.54 20.27
N PHE A 392 -13.97 1.32 19.74
CA PHE A 392 -15.10 0.83 18.96
C PHE A 392 -16.35 0.67 19.85
N ALA A 393 -16.22 0.11 21.06
CA ALA A 393 -17.36 -0.05 21.95
C ALA A 393 -18.01 1.30 22.33
N THR A 394 -17.22 2.34 22.55
CA THR A 394 -17.70 3.67 22.95
C THR A 394 -18.31 4.43 21.78
N VAL A 395 -17.73 4.30 20.57
CA VAL A 395 -18.23 4.93 19.33
C VAL A 395 -19.60 4.41 18.91
N ALA A 396 -20.01 3.21 19.34
CA ALA A 396 -21.35 2.68 19.10
C ALA A 396 -22.48 3.57 19.65
N ILE A 397 -22.26 4.17 20.82
CA ILE A 397 -23.26 4.99 21.52
C ILE A 397 -23.63 6.25 20.70
N PRO A 398 -22.68 7.15 20.34
CA PRO A 398 -23.01 8.36 19.61
C PRO A 398 -23.40 8.12 18.14
N LEU A 399 -23.11 6.95 17.57
CA LEU A 399 -23.54 6.62 16.21
C LEU A 399 -25.00 6.22 16.13
N GLN A 400 -25.53 5.54 17.16
CA GLN A 400 -26.90 5.06 17.17
C GLN A 400 -27.87 6.09 17.75
N LEU A 401 -27.42 6.89 18.72
CA LEU A 401 -28.26 7.88 19.40
C LEU A 401 -28.10 9.25 18.75
N SER A 402 -29.23 9.91 18.46
CA SER A 402 -29.23 11.29 17.97
C SER A 402 -28.82 12.27 19.09
N HIS A 403 -28.21 13.41 18.72
CA HIS A 403 -27.76 14.52 19.62
C HIS A 403 -26.41 14.32 20.34
N GLN A 404 -26.09 15.16 21.33
CA GLN A 404 -24.76 15.48 21.89
C GLN A 404 -24.01 14.35 22.63
N TRP A 405 -24.41 13.10 22.39
CA TRP A 405 -23.80 11.87 22.90
C TRP A 405 -22.33 11.70 22.52
N LEU A 406 -21.84 12.41 21.51
CA LEU A 406 -20.43 12.38 21.14
C LEU A 406 -19.54 12.81 22.31
N THR A 407 -19.91 13.88 23.03
CA THR A 407 -19.14 14.37 24.18
C THR A 407 -19.18 13.38 25.35
N ILE A 408 -20.35 12.78 25.60
CA ILE A 408 -20.53 11.78 26.66
C ILE A 408 -19.74 10.52 26.34
N GLY A 409 -19.80 10.04 25.10
CA GLY A 409 -19.03 8.89 24.62
C GLY A 409 -17.53 9.07 24.82
N TRP A 410 -16.98 10.23 24.42
CA TRP A 410 -15.57 10.56 24.65
C TRP A 410 -15.21 10.63 26.14
N ALA A 411 -16.09 11.15 26.99
CA ALA A 411 -15.86 11.20 28.42
C ALA A 411 -15.81 9.80 29.05
N LEU A 412 -16.78 8.94 28.69
CA LEU A 412 -16.82 7.55 29.14
C LEU A 412 -15.62 6.75 28.63
N GLU A 413 -15.21 6.98 27.38
CA GLU A 413 -13.99 6.38 26.81
C GLU A 413 -12.74 6.81 27.57
N GLY A 414 -12.58 8.10 27.85
CA GLY A 414 -11.47 8.63 28.64
C GLY A 414 -11.38 8.01 30.03
N ALA A 415 -12.53 7.84 30.68
CA ALA A 415 -12.60 7.14 31.97
C ALA A 415 -12.23 5.65 31.82
N ALA A 416 -12.77 4.96 30.83
CA ALA A 416 -12.47 3.55 30.62
C ALA A 416 -11.00 3.29 30.20
N LEU A 417 -10.34 4.24 29.51
CA LEU A 417 -8.90 4.22 29.26
C LEU A 417 -8.10 4.33 30.57
N ALA A 418 -8.53 5.20 31.49
CA ALA A 418 -7.91 5.31 32.82
C ALA A 418 -8.06 4.02 33.63
N TRP A 419 -9.24 3.38 33.58
CA TRP A 419 -9.45 2.05 34.18
C TRP A 419 -8.53 0.98 33.55
N THR A 420 -8.40 1.01 32.22
CA THR A 420 -7.55 0.07 31.46
C THR A 420 -6.07 0.26 31.79
N TYR A 421 -5.62 1.51 31.98
CA TYR A 421 -4.25 1.83 32.39
C TYR A 421 -3.87 1.18 33.72
N ARG A 422 -4.82 1.06 34.66
CA ARG A 422 -4.62 0.33 35.93
C ARG A 422 -4.30 -1.16 35.72
N ARG A 423 -4.76 -1.75 34.62
CA ARG A 423 -4.54 -3.17 34.28
C ARG A 423 -3.33 -3.35 33.37
N ILE A 424 -3.08 -2.40 32.48
CA ILE A 424 -1.99 -2.40 31.49
C ILE A 424 -1.23 -1.07 31.67
N PRO A 425 -0.15 -1.02 32.46
CA PRO A 425 0.53 0.23 32.82
C PRO A 425 1.39 0.77 31.67
N HIS A 426 0.75 1.17 30.57
CA HIS A 426 1.39 1.77 29.39
C HIS A 426 1.07 3.26 29.28
N LYS A 427 2.10 4.12 29.25
CA LYS A 427 1.93 5.59 29.26
C LYS A 427 1.09 6.13 28.09
N GLY A 428 1.03 5.42 26.97
CA GLY A 428 0.15 5.79 25.86
C GLY A 428 -1.34 5.86 26.24
N LEU A 429 -1.81 4.98 27.14
CA LEU A 429 -3.20 5.01 27.64
C LEU A 429 -3.45 6.22 28.53
N LEU A 430 -2.48 6.56 29.39
CA LEU A 430 -2.52 7.76 30.22
C LEU A 430 -2.62 9.02 29.37
N TYR A 431 -1.71 9.20 28.40
CA TYR A 431 -1.71 10.36 27.52
C TYR A 431 -3.01 10.46 26.73
N TRP A 432 -3.44 9.36 26.09
CA TRP A 432 -4.67 9.38 25.30
C TRP A 432 -5.92 9.65 26.14
N GLY A 433 -6.05 9.01 27.31
CA GLY A 433 -7.19 9.21 28.20
C GLY A 433 -7.27 10.64 28.75
N VAL A 434 -6.13 11.22 29.15
CA VAL A 434 -6.07 12.62 29.61
C VAL A 434 -6.35 13.59 28.48
N THR A 435 -5.78 13.40 27.29
CA THR A 435 -6.05 14.24 26.12
C THR A 435 -7.53 14.20 25.75
N LEU A 436 -8.15 13.02 25.70
CA LEU A 436 -9.56 12.87 25.34
C LEU A 436 -10.47 13.58 26.35
N LEU A 437 -10.22 13.43 27.66
CA LEU A 437 -10.94 14.15 28.70
C LEU A 437 -10.68 15.67 28.65
N GLY A 438 -9.46 16.09 28.29
CA GLY A 438 -9.13 17.49 28.05
C GLY A 438 -9.91 18.09 26.87
N VAL A 439 -10.08 17.34 25.77
CA VAL A 439 -10.92 17.75 24.63
C VAL A 439 -12.38 17.87 25.06
N VAL A 440 -12.89 16.94 25.86
CA VAL A 440 -14.23 17.03 26.47
C VAL A 440 -14.37 18.28 27.33
N PHE A 441 -13.38 18.56 28.18
CA PHE A 441 -13.34 19.77 29.01
C PHE A 441 -13.43 21.03 28.16
N VAL A 442 -12.53 21.19 27.18
CA VAL A 442 -12.51 22.34 26.28
C VAL A 442 -13.83 22.49 25.54
N ARG A 443 -14.40 21.38 25.05
CA ARG A 443 -15.68 21.40 24.34
C ARG A 443 -16.84 21.87 25.21
N LEU A 444 -16.87 21.55 26.50
CA LEU A 444 -17.94 21.95 27.40
C LEU A 444 -17.69 23.32 28.08
N ALA A 445 -16.44 23.64 28.41
CA ALA A 445 -16.13 24.86 29.13
C ALA A 445 -15.88 26.06 28.21
N LEU A 446 -15.30 25.84 27.02
CA LEU A 446 -14.79 26.91 26.16
C LEU A 446 -15.55 27.09 24.85
N ASN A 447 -16.53 26.23 24.53
CA ASN A 447 -17.30 26.35 23.30
C ASN A 447 -18.53 27.27 23.49
N PRO A 448 -18.56 28.48 22.90
CA PRO A 448 -19.64 29.43 23.10
C PRO A 448 -20.99 28.91 22.56
N SER A 449 -20.95 28.07 21.53
CA SER A 449 -22.16 27.54 20.88
C SER A 449 -22.99 26.67 21.82
N VAL A 450 -22.36 26.03 22.82
CA VAL A 450 -23.02 25.16 23.81
C VAL A 450 -24.07 25.93 24.63
N PHE A 451 -23.89 27.24 24.80
CA PHE A 451 -24.82 28.11 25.53
C PHE A 451 -25.96 28.68 24.66
N VAL A 452 -25.92 28.52 23.33
CA VAL A 452 -26.87 29.11 22.37
C VAL A 452 -27.86 28.07 21.82
N TYR A 453 -27.52 26.77 21.87
CA TYR A 453 -28.33 25.70 21.25
C TYR A 453 -29.75 25.54 21.80
N GLN A 454 -30.10 26.08 22.98
CA GLN A 454 -31.46 25.97 23.51
C GLN A 454 -31.86 27.14 24.41
N PRO A 455 -33.10 27.65 24.32
CA PRO A 455 -33.60 28.68 25.22
C PRO A 455 -33.57 28.20 26.68
N ARG A 456 -33.05 29.03 27.58
CA ARG A 456 -33.02 28.78 29.03
C ARG A 456 -34.46 28.61 29.55
N GLY A 457 -34.82 27.44 30.08
CA GLY A 457 -36.13 27.27 30.75
C GLY A 457 -36.69 25.85 30.95
N GLY A 458 -36.23 24.83 30.20
CA GLY A 458 -36.70 23.45 30.37
C GLY A 458 -36.05 22.77 31.59
N ARG A 459 -36.73 22.79 32.73
CA ARG A 459 -36.25 22.36 34.05
C ARG A 459 -36.17 20.82 34.19
N ILE A 460 -34.99 20.32 34.57
CA ILE A 460 -34.70 19.03 35.25
C ILE A 460 -34.40 17.79 34.36
N LEU A 461 -35.00 17.60 33.18
CA LEU A 461 -34.61 16.53 32.23
C LEU A 461 -33.91 17.09 30.97
N ASN A 462 -33.08 18.11 31.17
CA ASN A 462 -32.39 18.78 30.08
C ASN A 462 -31.09 18.03 29.74
N TRP A 463 -30.80 17.89 28.46
CA TRP A 463 -29.59 17.21 28.01
C TRP A 463 -28.30 17.85 28.49
N TYR A 464 -28.36 19.16 28.72
CA TYR A 464 -27.26 19.92 29.29
C TYR A 464 -26.87 19.40 30.69
N LEU A 465 -27.88 19.12 31.53
CA LEU A 465 -27.67 18.66 32.90
C LEU A 465 -26.97 17.30 32.92
N TYR A 466 -27.49 16.31 32.18
CA TYR A 466 -26.88 14.99 32.20
C TYR A 466 -25.52 14.97 31.47
N ALA A 467 -25.31 15.79 30.43
CA ALA A 467 -24.02 15.85 29.73
C ALA A 467 -22.91 16.38 30.64
N TYR A 468 -23.10 17.54 31.28
CA TYR A 468 -22.11 18.10 32.21
C TYR A 468 -21.89 17.17 33.41
N PHE A 469 -22.96 16.62 33.98
CA PHE A 469 -22.86 15.71 35.11
C PHE A 469 -22.10 14.43 34.78
N ILE A 470 -22.44 13.74 33.68
CA ILE A 470 -21.76 12.51 33.27
C ILE A 470 -20.30 12.78 32.92
N CYS A 471 -20.00 13.89 32.23
CA CYS A 471 -18.62 14.25 31.89
C CYS A 471 -17.78 14.59 33.13
N ALA A 472 -18.34 15.33 34.10
CA ALA A 472 -17.66 15.59 35.37
C ALA A 472 -17.44 14.30 36.18
N ALA A 473 -18.45 13.44 36.26
CA ALA A 473 -18.34 12.14 36.92
C ALA A 473 -17.26 11.26 36.26
N ALA A 474 -17.19 11.25 34.93
CA ALA A 474 -16.15 10.53 34.18
C ALA A 474 -14.74 11.07 34.50
N MET A 475 -14.56 12.39 34.62
CA MET A 475 -13.29 12.99 35.03
C MET A 475 -12.89 12.60 36.45
N PHE A 476 -13.83 12.60 37.40
CA PHE A 476 -13.55 12.15 38.77
C PHE A 476 -13.22 10.66 38.84
N LEU A 477 -13.93 9.82 38.09
CA LEU A 477 -13.62 8.40 38.00
C LEU A 477 -12.23 8.16 37.40
N ALA A 478 -11.88 8.89 36.34
CA ALA A 478 -10.56 8.83 35.74
C ALA A 478 -9.47 9.26 36.72
N ALA A 479 -9.66 10.38 37.42
CA ALA A 479 -8.74 10.86 38.45
C ALA A 479 -8.57 9.82 39.58
N TRP A 480 -9.67 9.21 40.03
CA TRP A 480 -9.61 8.16 41.05
C TRP A 480 -8.88 6.90 40.59
N TRP A 481 -8.99 6.53 39.32
CA TRP A 481 -8.23 5.42 38.77
C TRP A 481 -6.74 5.76 38.60
N TYR A 482 -6.43 6.96 38.12
CA TYR A 482 -5.05 7.40 37.94
C TYR A 482 -4.30 7.58 39.26
N SER A 483 -4.96 8.01 40.34
CA SER A 483 -4.33 8.16 41.66
C SER A 483 -3.76 6.87 42.25
N LYS A 484 -4.18 5.71 41.70
CA LYS A 484 -3.69 4.37 42.08
C LYS A 484 -2.55 3.87 41.18
N THR A 485 -2.02 4.73 40.31
CA THR A 485 -1.02 4.39 39.28
C THR A 485 0.04 5.49 39.19
N ASN A 486 1.05 5.33 38.34
CA ASN A 486 2.00 6.39 38.05
C ASN A 486 1.38 7.40 37.07
N ASP A 487 0.74 8.44 37.59
CA ASP A 487 -0.05 9.40 36.83
C ASP A 487 0.71 10.67 36.40
N GLN A 488 2.05 10.64 36.47
CA GLN A 488 2.91 11.71 35.97
C GLN A 488 2.88 11.78 34.44
N LEU A 489 2.47 12.93 33.91
CA LEU A 489 2.44 13.21 32.47
C LEU A 489 3.83 13.58 31.93
N LEU A 490 4.38 14.66 32.46
CA LEU A 490 5.72 15.19 32.22
C LEU A 490 6.27 15.70 33.55
N GLU A 491 7.59 15.73 33.72
CA GLU A 491 8.24 16.13 34.99
C GLU A 491 7.82 17.54 35.46
N GLN A 492 7.43 18.41 34.54
CA GLN A 492 7.05 19.80 34.82
C GLN A 492 5.53 20.04 34.88
N LEU A 493 4.70 19.05 34.53
CA LEU A 493 3.25 19.21 34.49
C LEU A 493 2.60 18.66 35.77
N PRO A 494 1.45 19.22 36.20
CA PRO A 494 0.66 18.64 37.27
C PRO A 494 0.25 17.20 36.92
N SER A 495 0.05 16.36 37.95
CA SER A 495 -0.36 14.98 37.74
C SER A 495 -1.74 14.89 37.08
N ALA A 496 -1.99 13.80 36.36
CA ALA A 496 -3.28 13.60 35.69
C ALA A 496 -4.46 13.63 36.69
N THR A 497 -4.26 13.12 37.90
CA THR A 497 -5.27 13.17 38.98
C THR A 497 -5.65 14.61 39.33
N ALA A 498 -4.66 15.50 39.48
CA ALA A 498 -4.90 16.90 39.83
C ALA A 498 -5.64 17.65 38.71
N LEU A 499 -5.19 17.48 37.46
CA LEU A 499 -5.81 18.12 36.29
C LEU A 499 -7.28 17.70 36.12
N LEU A 500 -7.55 16.39 36.15
CA LEU A 500 -8.90 15.87 35.90
C LEU A 500 -9.87 16.16 37.05
N SER A 501 -9.41 16.10 38.31
CA SER A 501 -10.24 16.48 39.46
C SER A 501 -10.64 17.95 39.39
N THR A 502 -9.69 18.83 39.04
CA THR A 502 -9.94 20.27 38.88
C THR A 502 -10.90 20.52 37.71
N GLY A 503 -10.69 19.86 36.58
CA GLY A 503 -11.58 19.95 35.42
C GLY A 503 -13.02 19.53 35.75
N GLY A 504 -13.21 18.43 36.49
CA GLY A 504 -14.53 17.97 36.93
C GLY A 504 -15.25 18.99 37.82
N VAL A 505 -14.53 19.61 38.77
CA VAL A 505 -15.08 20.68 39.63
C VAL A 505 -15.51 21.88 38.80
N ILE A 506 -14.67 22.33 37.87
CA ILE A 506 -14.99 23.47 37.00
C ILE A 506 -16.22 23.19 36.15
N LEU A 507 -16.37 21.99 35.59
CA LEU A 507 -17.57 21.63 34.82
C LEU A 507 -18.84 21.66 35.67
N LEU A 508 -18.80 21.18 36.92
CA LEU A 508 -19.94 21.29 37.84
C LEU A 508 -20.24 22.74 38.23
N PHE A 509 -19.21 23.59 38.33
CA PHE A 509 -19.40 25.02 38.59
C PHE A 509 -20.04 25.74 37.40
N ILE A 510 -19.64 25.45 36.17
CA ILE A 510 -20.23 26.05 34.94
C ILE A 510 -21.71 25.66 34.77
N LEU A 511 -22.11 24.52 35.33
CA LEU A 511 -23.48 24.04 35.29
C LEU A 511 -24.43 24.83 36.23
N LEU A 512 -23.90 25.45 37.30
CA LEU A 512 -24.64 26.30 38.24
C LEU A 512 -24.87 27.70 37.66
#